data_AF-A0A1W5XYB2-F1
#
_entry.id   AF-A0A1W5XYB2-F1
#
_cell.length_a   1.000
_cell.length_b   1.000
_cell.length_c   1.000
_cell.angle_alpha   90.00
_cell.angle_beta   90.00
_cell.angle_gamma   90.00
#
_symmetry.space_group_name_H-M   'P 1'
#
loop_
_entity.id
_entity.type
_entity.pdbx_description
1 polymer ?
#
loop_
_entity_poly.entity_id
_entity_poly.type
_entity_poly.pdbx_seq_one_letter_code
_entity_poly.pdbx_strand_id
1 'polypeptide(L)'
;MDELGLGRPASPHRQKTVFVLTDAVGAAWKRGLIWRDLRAWAQHHTVAMLHVLPHHDWELSGVHARPHQLRALAPGCPNGALEVAPPGTAPSAARSSLPERDGHRLLIPVLEIRKRWLDQWVRLMTSRLWVHQQALEIPPAPAATGLVPSPGSAPDAELTPEQRIGEFRTAASDNAFTLAVLLAAAPLNRHIMHLIAAELLPAASPGDLAAVLTSGLLITAENAAEHSDPYDQVVFDFTPGVRQKLLSLGESVKTRRVVALLDQYLGPHVPAVRGISQRVKNPAAAPLPEITREAPPYLRVECAVLTALSGASTPHREAAEVLRTRIDAYVASTR
;
A
#
# COMPACT_ATOMS: atom_id res chain seq x y z
N MET A 1 0.65 -18.39 13.70
CA MET A 1 -0.83 -18.45 13.63
C MET A 1 -1.43 -19.74 14.20
N ASP A 2 -0.64 -20.79 14.48
CA ASP A 2 -1.14 -22.05 15.08
C ASP A 2 -1.64 -21.93 16.53
N GLU A 3 -1.19 -20.93 17.30
CA GLU A 3 -1.61 -20.75 18.70
C GLU A 3 -3.10 -20.39 18.87
N LEU A 4 -3.76 -19.87 17.83
CA LEU A 4 -5.18 -19.49 17.90
C LEU A 4 -6.14 -20.69 17.83
N GLY A 5 -5.63 -21.89 17.52
CA GLY A 5 -6.43 -23.12 17.45
C GLY A 5 -7.52 -23.10 16.37
N LEU A 6 -7.39 -22.23 15.36
CA LEU A 6 -8.36 -22.02 14.27
C LEU A 6 -8.21 -23.02 13.10
N GLY A 7 -7.13 -23.78 13.06
CA GLY A 7 -6.90 -24.84 12.06
C GLY A 7 -7.50 -26.20 12.42
N ARG A 8 -8.31 -26.29 13.48
CA ARG A 8 -8.93 -27.54 13.96
C ARG A 8 -10.42 -27.56 13.62
N PRO A 9 -11.02 -28.74 13.40
CA PRO A 9 -12.46 -28.85 13.13
C PRO A 9 -13.28 -28.22 14.27
N ALA A 10 -14.28 -27.43 13.89
CA ALA A 10 -15.23 -26.86 14.84
C ALA A 10 -16.11 -27.97 15.44
N SER A 11 -16.27 -27.96 16.76
CA SER A 11 -17.33 -28.75 17.39
C SER A 11 -18.70 -28.21 16.95
N PRO A 12 -19.72 -29.07 16.74
CA PRO A 12 -21.02 -28.66 16.22
C PRO A 12 -21.74 -27.60 17.08
N HIS A 13 -21.37 -27.47 18.36
CA HIS A 13 -21.92 -26.47 19.29
C HIS A 13 -21.06 -25.20 19.44
N ARG A 14 -19.96 -25.06 18.68
CA ARG A 14 -18.98 -23.97 18.85
C ARG A 14 -18.40 -23.48 17.52
N GLN A 15 -19.28 -23.18 16.56
CA GLN A 15 -18.89 -22.49 15.32
C GLN A 15 -18.33 -21.11 15.66
N LYS A 16 -17.12 -20.83 15.17
CA LYS A 16 -16.44 -19.54 15.34
C LYS A 16 -16.61 -18.73 14.07
N THR A 17 -16.80 -17.43 14.25
CA THR A 17 -16.66 -16.44 13.18
C THR A 17 -15.31 -15.74 13.32
N VAL A 18 -14.55 -15.69 12.24
CA VAL A 18 -13.22 -15.08 12.18
C VAL A 18 -13.28 -13.90 11.21
N PHE A 19 -12.92 -12.71 11.70
CA PHE A 19 -12.71 -11.55 10.85
C PHE A 19 -11.21 -11.30 10.68
N VAL A 20 -10.76 -11.23 9.44
CA VAL A 20 -9.38 -10.87 9.09
C VAL A 20 -9.37 -9.43 8.62
N LEU A 21 -8.88 -8.51 9.45
CA LEU A 21 -8.72 -7.09 9.12
C LEU A 21 -7.37 -6.88 8.43
N THR A 22 -7.36 -6.35 7.21
CA THR A 22 -6.13 -6.20 6.42
C THR A 22 -6.23 -5.08 5.38
N ASP A 23 -5.10 -4.43 5.08
CA ASP A 23 -4.92 -3.62 3.87
C ASP A 23 -4.40 -4.44 2.68
N ALA A 24 -4.01 -5.69 2.94
CA ALA A 24 -3.50 -6.68 2.00
C ALA A 24 -2.28 -6.27 1.16
N VAL A 25 -1.53 -5.23 1.57
CA VAL A 25 -0.37 -4.75 0.79
C VAL A 25 0.96 -5.44 1.15
N GLY A 26 1.02 -6.07 2.33
CA GLY A 26 2.23 -6.68 2.88
C GLY A 26 2.74 -7.90 2.09
N ALA A 27 4.05 -8.19 2.22
CA ALA A 27 4.71 -9.28 1.49
C ALA A 27 4.10 -10.67 1.75
N ALA A 28 3.48 -10.89 2.91
CA ALA A 28 2.80 -12.15 3.22
C ALA A 28 1.63 -12.46 2.27
N TRP A 29 0.92 -11.42 1.79
CA TRP A 29 -0.16 -11.55 0.80
C TRP A 29 0.41 -11.79 -0.59
N LYS A 30 1.37 -10.95 -1.03
CA LYS A 30 2.01 -11.08 -2.34
C LYS A 30 2.73 -12.41 -2.55
N ARG A 31 3.39 -12.91 -1.51
CA ARG A 31 4.12 -14.19 -1.52
C ARG A 31 3.26 -15.39 -1.13
N GLY A 32 1.98 -15.17 -0.83
CA GLY A 32 1.04 -16.24 -0.51
C GLY A 32 1.32 -17.02 0.77
N LEU A 33 2.09 -16.44 1.70
CA LEU A 33 2.45 -17.09 2.97
C LEU A 33 1.23 -17.35 3.86
N ILE A 34 0.15 -16.60 3.65
CA ILE A 34 -1.08 -16.66 4.45
C ILE A 34 -2.12 -17.67 3.92
N TRP A 35 -1.94 -18.20 2.71
CA TRP A 35 -2.95 -19.06 2.07
C TRP A 35 -3.24 -20.35 2.83
N ARG A 36 -2.20 -20.98 3.37
CA ARG A 36 -2.32 -22.25 4.12
C ARG A 36 -3.23 -22.09 5.32
N ASP A 37 -3.00 -21.03 6.08
CA ASP A 37 -3.73 -20.81 7.33
C ASP A 37 -5.16 -20.33 7.04
N LEU A 38 -5.36 -19.44 6.05
CA LEU A 38 -6.71 -19.04 5.61
C LEU A 38 -7.53 -20.23 5.12
N ARG A 39 -6.91 -21.15 4.39
CA ARG A 39 -7.56 -22.40 3.94
C ARG A 39 -7.99 -23.24 5.14
N ALA A 40 -7.10 -23.48 6.10
CA ALA A 40 -7.42 -24.26 7.29
C ALA A 40 -8.57 -23.63 8.09
N TRP A 41 -8.60 -22.30 8.23
CA TRP A 41 -9.67 -21.60 8.93
C TRP A 41 -10.99 -21.69 8.18
N ALA A 42 -10.99 -21.41 6.87
CA ALA A 42 -12.19 -21.40 6.04
C ALA A 42 -12.81 -22.80 5.85
N GLN A 43 -12.03 -23.87 6.01
CA GLN A 43 -12.54 -25.24 6.02
C GLN A 43 -13.40 -25.55 7.25
N HIS A 44 -13.15 -24.91 8.38
CA HIS A 44 -13.74 -25.28 9.67
C HIS A 44 -14.57 -24.17 10.32
N HIS A 45 -14.42 -22.94 9.87
CA HIS A 45 -15.01 -21.76 10.48
C HIS A 45 -15.59 -20.81 9.43
N THR A 46 -16.46 -19.92 9.89
CA THR A 46 -16.96 -18.80 9.08
C THR A 46 -15.89 -17.73 9.07
N VAL A 47 -15.29 -17.47 7.91
CA VAL A 47 -14.21 -16.50 7.75
C VAL A 47 -14.66 -15.39 6.81
N ALA A 48 -14.41 -14.15 7.21
CA ALA A 48 -14.66 -12.96 6.40
C ALA A 48 -13.45 -12.03 6.47
N MET A 49 -13.11 -11.41 5.35
CA MET A 49 -12.03 -10.43 5.29
C MET A 49 -12.62 -9.03 5.33
N LEU A 50 -12.16 -8.21 6.28
CA LEU A 50 -12.45 -6.79 6.36
C LEU A 50 -11.28 -6.05 5.71
N HIS A 51 -11.52 -5.50 4.53
CA HIS A 51 -10.52 -4.75 3.79
C HIS A 51 -10.56 -3.28 4.20
N VAL A 52 -9.41 -2.74 4.60
CA VAL A 52 -9.29 -1.35 5.07
C VAL A 52 -9.41 -0.36 3.90
N LEU A 53 -8.88 -0.71 2.73
CA LEU A 53 -9.06 0.10 1.51
C LEU A 53 -10.49 0.02 0.96
N PRO A 54 -11.00 1.08 0.30
CA PRO A 54 -12.24 1.04 -0.47
C PRO A 54 -12.24 -0.05 -1.55
N HIS A 55 -13.42 -0.59 -1.89
CA HIS A 55 -13.55 -1.69 -2.88
C HIS A 55 -12.92 -1.40 -4.24
N HIS A 56 -12.97 -0.15 -4.71
CA HIS A 56 -12.36 0.24 -5.99
C HIS A 56 -10.81 0.20 -5.97
N ASP A 57 -10.21 0.10 -4.79
CA ASP A 57 -8.75 0.10 -4.60
C ASP A 57 -8.18 -1.30 -4.32
N TRP A 58 -9.02 -2.33 -4.24
CA TRP A 58 -8.57 -3.68 -3.86
C TRP A 58 -7.65 -4.32 -4.90
N GLU A 59 -7.73 -3.90 -6.17
CA GLU A 59 -6.84 -4.36 -7.24
C GLU A 59 -5.36 -4.01 -6.97
N LEU A 60 -5.11 -3.02 -6.13
CA LEU A 60 -3.78 -2.55 -5.72
C LEU A 60 -3.21 -3.36 -4.54
N SER A 61 -4.00 -4.28 -3.98
CA SER A 61 -3.63 -5.14 -2.87
C SER A 61 -3.28 -6.57 -3.34
N GLY A 62 -2.74 -7.39 -2.45
CA GLY A 62 -2.56 -8.84 -2.69
C GLY A 62 -3.84 -9.67 -2.53
N VAL A 63 -5.01 -9.04 -2.34
CA VAL A 63 -6.31 -9.70 -2.23
C VAL A 63 -7.14 -9.40 -3.47
N HIS A 64 -7.24 -10.40 -4.36
CA HIS A 64 -8.02 -10.30 -5.59
C HIS A 64 -9.42 -10.90 -5.38
N ALA A 65 -10.31 -10.12 -4.76
CA ALA A 65 -11.70 -10.52 -4.60
C ALA A 65 -12.47 -10.36 -5.93
N ARG A 66 -13.29 -11.36 -6.28
CA ARG A 66 -14.15 -11.34 -7.47
C ARG A 66 -15.61 -11.46 -7.10
N PRO A 67 -16.54 -10.95 -7.93
CA PRO A 67 -17.97 -11.14 -7.70
C PRO A 67 -18.37 -12.61 -7.85
N HIS A 68 -19.04 -13.16 -6.83
CA HIS A 68 -19.66 -14.48 -6.86
C HIS A 68 -21.13 -14.41 -6.42
N GLN A 69 -21.94 -15.35 -6.88
CA GLN A 69 -23.25 -15.65 -6.27
C GLN A 69 -23.06 -16.80 -5.29
N LEU A 70 -23.22 -16.51 -4.01
CA LEU A 70 -22.97 -17.44 -2.92
C LEU A 70 -24.26 -17.77 -2.17
N ARG A 71 -24.34 -18.98 -1.62
CA ARG A 71 -25.41 -19.40 -0.72
C ARG A 71 -24.85 -20.22 0.43
N ALA A 72 -25.29 -19.92 1.65
CA ALA A 72 -24.98 -20.72 2.83
C ALA A 72 -26.00 -21.85 3.00
N LEU A 73 -25.52 -23.07 3.24
CA LEU A 73 -26.38 -24.24 3.49
C LEU A 73 -27.04 -24.22 4.88
N ALA A 74 -26.34 -23.63 5.85
CA ALA A 74 -26.83 -23.39 7.21
C ALA A 74 -26.34 -22.03 7.72
N PRO A 75 -27.08 -21.39 8.65
CA PRO A 75 -26.62 -20.16 9.26
C PRO A 75 -25.25 -20.31 9.90
N GLY A 76 -24.33 -19.40 9.59
CA GLY A 76 -22.96 -19.43 10.12
C GLY A 76 -22.14 -20.67 9.75
N CYS A 77 -22.47 -21.35 8.64
CA CYS A 77 -21.69 -22.50 8.19
C CYS A 77 -20.24 -22.12 7.81
N PRO A 78 -19.28 -23.05 7.95
CA PRO A 78 -17.93 -22.83 7.44
C PRO A 78 -17.92 -22.45 5.97
N ASN A 79 -16.90 -21.71 5.55
CA ASN A 79 -16.79 -21.28 4.16
C ASN A 79 -16.68 -22.45 3.17
N GLY A 80 -16.13 -23.59 3.62
CA GLY A 80 -16.11 -24.84 2.83
C GLY A 80 -17.48 -25.44 2.52
N ALA A 81 -18.54 -24.98 3.21
CA ALA A 81 -19.93 -25.37 2.96
C ALA A 81 -20.73 -24.30 2.18
N LEU A 82 -20.07 -23.25 1.67
CA LEU A 82 -20.70 -22.29 0.78
C LEU A 82 -20.90 -22.90 -0.61
N GLU A 83 -22.10 -22.76 -1.13
CA GLU A 83 -22.38 -23.07 -2.52
C GLU A 83 -22.09 -21.86 -3.41
N VAL A 84 -21.54 -22.14 -4.59
CA VAL A 84 -21.22 -21.14 -5.61
C VAL A 84 -22.10 -21.41 -6.82
N ALA A 85 -22.81 -20.40 -7.31
CA ALA A 85 -23.61 -20.56 -8.51
C ALA A 85 -22.69 -20.86 -9.72
N PRO A 86 -23.05 -21.81 -10.61
CA PRO A 86 -22.28 -22.06 -11.82
C PRO A 86 -22.18 -20.79 -12.70
N PRO A 87 -21.05 -20.56 -13.40
CA PRO A 87 -20.99 -19.49 -14.38
C PRO A 87 -21.94 -19.81 -15.54
N GLY A 88 -23.05 -19.07 -15.62
CA GLY A 88 -23.99 -19.12 -16.76
C GLY A 88 -25.28 -19.92 -16.51
N THR A 89 -26.20 -19.36 -15.73
CA THR A 89 -27.63 -19.68 -15.86
C THR A 89 -28.41 -18.41 -16.20
N ALA A 90 -28.21 -17.92 -17.43
CA ALA A 90 -29.35 -17.42 -18.19
C ALA A 90 -30.14 -18.66 -18.68
N PRO A 91 -31.48 -18.61 -18.79
CA PRO A 91 -32.26 -19.76 -19.24
C PRO A 91 -32.03 -19.94 -20.75
N SER A 92 -31.07 -20.77 -21.12
CA SER A 92 -30.93 -21.25 -22.49
C SER A 92 -30.62 -22.73 -22.49
N ALA A 93 -31.46 -23.46 -23.22
CA ALA A 93 -31.46 -24.90 -23.31
C ALA A 93 -30.16 -25.44 -23.95
N ALA A 94 -29.78 -26.62 -23.49
CA ALA A 94 -28.73 -27.50 -24.02
C ALA A 94 -27.28 -26.99 -23.92
N ARG A 95 -26.49 -27.66 -23.07
CA ARG A 95 -25.49 -28.63 -23.55
C ARG A 95 -24.81 -29.39 -22.39
N SER A 96 -24.30 -30.55 -22.79
CA SER A 96 -23.86 -31.70 -22.03
C SER A 96 -22.89 -31.44 -20.87
N SER A 97 -23.15 -32.22 -19.83
CA SER A 97 -22.32 -32.52 -18.68
C SER A 97 -20.95 -33.13 -19.04
N LEU A 98 -19.88 -32.48 -18.59
CA LEU A 98 -18.64 -33.13 -18.18
C LEU A 98 -18.49 -32.85 -16.67
N PRO A 99 -18.28 -33.86 -15.81
CA PRO A 99 -18.01 -33.61 -14.40
C PRO A 99 -16.58 -33.07 -14.29
N GLU A 100 -16.43 -31.74 -14.22
CA GLU A 100 -15.16 -31.16 -13.82
C GLU A 100 -14.85 -31.58 -12.38
N ARG A 101 -13.63 -32.11 -12.21
CA ARG A 101 -13.15 -32.76 -11.00
C ARG A 101 -13.39 -31.90 -9.76
N ASP A 102 -14.04 -32.54 -8.80
CA ASP A 102 -14.45 -32.06 -7.51
C ASP A 102 -13.26 -31.58 -6.68
N GLY A 103 -13.02 -30.27 -6.74
CA GLY A 103 -12.24 -29.53 -5.76
C GLY A 103 -13.09 -28.35 -5.35
N HIS A 104 -13.91 -28.49 -4.30
CA HIS A 104 -14.78 -27.42 -3.82
C HIS A 104 -13.97 -26.12 -3.68
N ARG A 105 -14.32 -25.12 -4.48
CA ARG A 105 -13.67 -23.80 -4.45
C ARG A 105 -13.91 -23.18 -3.09
N LEU A 106 -12.84 -22.90 -2.37
CA LEU A 106 -12.93 -22.32 -1.04
C LEU A 106 -12.90 -20.80 -1.17
N LEU A 107 -14.05 -20.17 -0.94
CA LEU A 107 -14.23 -18.74 -1.10
C LEU A 107 -14.30 -18.05 0.27
N ILE A 108 -13.56 -16.95 0.43
CA ILE A 108 -13.64 -16.09 1.61
C ILE A 108 -14.29 -14.77 1.22
N PRO A 109 -15.50 -14.45 1.72
CA PRO A 109 -16.11 -13.14 1.51
C PRO A 109 -15.17 -12.01 1.92
N VAL A 110 -15.01 -11.01 1.04
CA VAL A 110 -14.24 -9.80 1.28
C VAL A 110 -15.20 -8.62 1.36
N LEU A 111 -15.07 -7.83 2.41
CA LEU A 111 -15.97 -6.75 2.77
C LEU A 111 -15.17 -5.47 2.93
N GLU A 112 -15.70 -4.38 2.37
CA GLU A 112 -15.26 -3.06 2.78
C GLU A 112 -15.87 -2.75 4.17
N ILE A 113 -15.18 -1.94 4.99
CA ILE A 113 -15.66 -1.55 6.32
C ILE A 113 -16.76 -0.47 6.18
N ARG A 114 -17.89 -0.84 5.57
CA ARG A 114 -19.09 -0.02 5.40
C ARG A 114 -20.33 -0.86 5.66
N LYS A 115 -21.35 -0.25 6.26
CA LYS A 115 -22.60 -0.90 6.67
C LYS A 115 -23.17 -1.84 5.60
N ARG A 116 -23.29 -1.37 4.36
CA ARG A 116 -23.89 -2.14 3.25
C ARG A 116 -23.20 -3.48 2.99
N TRP A 117 -21.88 -3.56 3.16
CA TRP A 117 -21.11 -4.77 2.91
C TRP A 117 -21.27 -5.77 4.05
N LEU A 118 -21.31 -5.27 5.30
CA LEU A 118 -21.65 -6.08 6.45
C LEU A 118 -23.09 -6.61 6.36
N ASP A 119 -24.07 -5.77 5.99
CA ASP A 119 -25.46 -6.20 5.81
C ASP A 119 -25.57 -7.34 4.79
N GLN A 120 -24.85 -7.22 3.66
CA GLN A 120 -24.83 -8.22 2.59
C GLN A 120 -24.22 -9.54 3.06
N TRP A 121 -23.11 -9.48 3.79
CA TRP A 121 -22.49 -10.66 4.39
C TRP A 121 -23.37 -11.31 5.47
N VAL A 122 -24.00 -10.51 6.34
CA VAL A 122 -24.96 -11.00 7.33
C VAL A 122 -26.12 -11.72 6.63
N ARG A 123 -26.65 -11.15 5.53
CA ARG A 123 -27.70 -11.78 4.73
C ARG A 123 -27.23 -13.11 4.13
N LEU A 124 -26.01 -13.17 3.60
CA LEU A 124 -25.42 -14.43 3.11
C LEU A 124 -25.35 -15.48 4.24
N MET A 125 -24.99 -15.07 5.45
CA MET A 125 -24.72 -16.01 6.55
C MET A 125 -25.92 -16.36 7.42
N THR A 126 -27.04 -15.66 7.28
CA THR A 126 -28.25 -15.90 8.07
C THR A 126 -29.42 -16.38 7.22
N SER A 127 -29.32 -16.30 5.89
CA SER A 127 -30.34 -16.76 4.96
C SER A 127 -29.85 -17.92 4.10
N ARG A 128 -30.79 -18.64 3.47
CA ARG A 128 -30.50 -19.63 2.42
C ARG A 128 -30.72 -19.04 1.02
N LEU A 129 -30.61 -17.73 0.87
CA LEU A 129 -30.76 -17.06 -0.43
C LEU A 129 -29.43 -16.97 -1.15
N TRP A 130 -29.49 -16.88 -2.48
CA TRP A 130 -28.34 -16.47 -3.28
C TRP A 130 -28.05 -15.00 -3.03
N VAL A 131 -26.80 -14.71 -2.66
CA VAL A 131 -26.31 -13.37 -2.38
C VAL A 131 -25.08 -13.11 -3.24
N HIS A 132 -25.13 -12.01 -3.99
CA HIS A 132 -23.95 -11.51 -4.69
C HIS A 132 -22.93 -11.09 -3.63
N GLN A 133 -21.67 -11.50 -3.73
CA GLN A 133 -20.65 -11.16 -2.74
C GLN A 133 -19.28 -11.13 -3.41
N GLN A 134 -18.46 -10.14 -3.06
CA GLN A 134 -17.05 -10.20 -3.43
C GLN A 134 -16.38 -11.26 -2.56
N ALA A 135 -15.68 -12.19 -3.18
CA ALA A 135 -14.98 -13.24 -2.46
C ALA A 135 -13.60 -13.51 -3.05
N LEU A 136 -12.67 -13.83 -2.16
CA LEU A 136 -11.33 -14.28 -2.47
C LEU A 136 -11.33 -15.80 -2.65
N GLU A 137 -10.88 -16.28 -3.80
CA GLU A 137 -10.68 -17.70 -4.04
C GLU A 137 -9.34 -18.16 -3.45
N ILE A 138 -9.40 -19.09 -2.50
CA ILE A 138 -8.21 -19.63 -1.85
C ILE A 138 -7.63 -20.74 -2.75
N PRO A 139 -6.39 -20.60 -3.26
CA PRO A 139 -5.81 -21.59 -4.14
C PRO A 139 -5.71 -22.96 -3.46
N PRO A 140 -5.83 -24.08 -4.21
CA PRO A 140 -5.60 -25.42 -3.68
C PRO A 140 -4.24 -25.50 -3.01
N ALA A 141 -4.16 -26.21 -1.87
CA ALA A 141 -2.88 -26.41 -1.19
C ALA A 141 -1.96 -27.20 -2.14
N PRO A 142 -0.77 -26.70 -2.48
CA PRO A 142 0.18 -27.49 -3.25
C PRO A 142 0.58 -28.71 -2.41
N ALA A 143 0.63 -29.89 -3.04
CA ALA A 143 1.42 -30.99 -2.50
C ALA A 143 2.84 -30.45 -2.29
N ALA A 144 3.41 -30.65 -1.09
CA ALA A 144 4.68 -30.09 -0.69
C ALA A 144 5.73 -30.23 -1.80
N THR A 145 5.97 -29.15 -2.54
CA THR A 145 7.02 -29.03 -3.54
C THR A 145 7.54 -27.61 -3.44
N GLY A 146 8.86 -27.51 -3.45
CA GLY A 146 9.64 -26.39 -2.94
C GLY A 146 9.22 -25.01 -3.42
N LEU A 147 9.67 -24.02 -2.65
CA LEU A 147 9.82 -22.61 -2.99
C LEU A 147 9.74 -22.42 -4.50
N VAL A 148 8.55 -22.09 -5.01
CA VAL A 148 8.38 -21.78 -6.43
C VAL A 148 9.30 -20.58 -6.65
N PRO A 149 10.33 -20.69 -7.51
CA PRO A 149 11.13 -19.54 -7.83
C PRO A 149 10.16 -18.49 -8.34
N SER A 150 10.33 -17.26 -7.85
CA SER A 150 9.72 -16.10 -8.46
C SER A 150 9.78 -16.28 -9.98
N PRO A 151 8.76 -15.92 -10.78
CA PRO A 151 9.12 -15.37 -12.08
C PRO A 151 10.14 -14.30 -11.72
N GLY A 152 11.42 -14.57 -11.98
CA GLY A 152 12.42 -13.54 -11.90
C GLY A 152 11.81 -12.40 -12.69
N SER A 153 11.88 -11.18 -12.15
CA SER A 153 11.83 -10.04 -13.04
C SER A 153 12.69 -10.44 -14.23
N ALA A 154 12.06 -10.59 -15.40
CA ALA A 154 12.81 -10.43 -16.63
C ALA A 154 13.68 -9.20 -16.36
N PRO A 155 14.99 -9.22 -16.65
CA PRO A 155 15.83 -8.08 -16.36
C PRO A 155 15.16 -6.90 -17.03
N ASP A 156 14.42 -6.11 -16.24
CA ASP A 156 13.88 -4.83 -16.66
C ASP A 156 15.17 -4.12 -16.98
N ALA A 157 15.42 -3.92 -18.28
CA ALA A 157 16.41 -2.97 -18.71
C ALA A 157 16.16 -1.74 -17.84
N GLU A 158 17.12 -1.40 -16.96
CA GLU A 158 16.88 -0.50 -15.83
C GLU A 158 16.18 0.75 -16.36
N LEU A 159 14.86 0.82 -16.19
CA LEU A 159 14.07 1.88 -16.81
C LEU A 159 14.63 3.20 -16.30
N THR A 160 14.81 4.15 -17.19
CA THR A 160 15.27 5.47 -16.75
C THR A 160 14.19 6.11 -15.86
N PRO A 161 14.55 7.05 -14.97
CA PRO A 161 13.57 7.77 -14.16
C PRO A 161 12.44 8.38 -15.00
N GLU A 162 12.78 8.91 -16.18
CA GLU A 162 11.83 9.45 -17.16
C GLU A 162 10.84 8.41 -17.67
N GLN A 163 11.31 7.19 -17.97
CA GLN A 163 10.45 6.10 -18.45
C GLN A 163 9.46 5.68 -17.37
N ARG A 164 9.91 5.48 -16.12
CA ARG A 164 9.01 5.12 -15.01
C ARG A 164 7.95 6.19 -14.75
N ILE A 165 8.34 7.46 -14.78
CA ILE A 165 7.40 8.58 -14.61
C ILE A 165 6.43 8.65 -15.80
N GLY A 166 6.91 8.39 -17.02
CA GLY A 166 6.10 8.35 -18.23
C GLY A 166 5.02 7.26 -18.16
N GLU A 167 5.41 6.03 -17.83
CA GLU A 167 4.50 4.90 -17.64
C GLU A 167 3.45 5.19 -16.55
N PHE A 168 3.90 5.70 -15.40
CA PHE A 168 2.99 6.07 -14.33
C PHE A 168 2.00 7.16 -14.77
N ARG A 169 2.47 8.21 -15.45
CA ARG A 169 1.59 9.28 -15.95
C ARG A 169 0.55 8.78 -16.95
N THR A 170 0.86 7.75 -17.74
CA THR A 170 -0.09 7.15 -18.68
C THR A 170 -1.13 6.25 -18.01
N ALA A 171 -0.78 5.59 -16.91
CA ALA A 171 -1.64 4.63 -16.22
C ALA A 171 -2.45 5.24 -15.06
N ALA A 172 -1.95 6.32 -14.47
CA ALA A 172 -2.50 6.92 -13.27
C ALA A 172 -3.49 8.05 -13.57
N SER A 173 -4.35 8.35 -12.59
CA SER A 173 -5.20 9.54 -12.63
C SER A 173 -4.36 10.83 -12.51
N ASP A 174 -4.91 11.97 -12.92
CA ASP A 174 -4.28 13.28 -12.71
C ASP A 174 -4.03 13.58 -11.22
N ASN A 175 -4.93 13.12 -10.35
CA ASN A 175 -4.78 13.27 -8.90
C ASN A 175 -3.63 12.41 -8.36
N ALA A 176 -3.49 11.16 -8.82
CA ALA A 176 -2.39 10.28 -8.43
C ALA A 176 -1.04 10.82 -8.91
N PHE A 177 -0.97 11.35 -10.14
CA PHE A 177 0.23 11.98 -10.66
C PHE A 177 0.59 13.25 -9.87
N THR A 178 -0.38 14.12 -9.62
CA THR A 178 -0.19 15.34 -8.82
C THR A 178 0.26 14.99 -7.40
N LEU A 179 -0.31 13.95 -6.79
CA LEU A 179 0.09 13.46 -5.48
C LEU A 179 1.54 12.97 -5.49
N ALA A 180 1.97 12.20 -6.48
CA ALA A 180 3.37 11.76 -6.60
C ALA A 180 4.34 12.96 -6.65
N VAL A 181 3.99 14.02 -7.37
CA VAL A 181 4.77 15.26 -7.44
C VAL A 181 4.85 15.95 -6.06
N LEU A 182 3.74 16.05 -5.33
CA LEU A 182 3.74 16.62 -3.98
C LEU A 182 4.57 15.79 -2.99
N LEU A 183 4.46 14.45 -3.05
CA LEU A 183 5.21 13.53 -2.21
C LEU A 183 6.72 13.59 -2.48
N ALA A 184 7.15 13.94 -3.70
CA ALA A 184 8.57 14.12 -4.02
C ALA A 184 9.26 15.21 -3.17
N ALA A 185 8.49 16.13 -2.56
CA ALA A 185 9.01 17.17 -1.66
C ALA A 185 9.06 16.76 -0.19
N ALA A 186 8.76 15.50 0.16
CA ALA A 186 8.61 15.06 1.54
C ALA A 186 9.43 13.81 1.90
N PRO A 187 9.87 13.68 3.17
CA PRO A 187 10.34 12.43 3.75
C PRO A 187 9.13 11.49 3.93
N LEU A 188 9.17 10.31 3.32
CA LEU A 188 7.97 9.52 3.15
C LEU A 188 7.82 8.45 4.23
N ASN A 189 6.74 8.58 4.98
CA ASN A 189 6.08 7.51 5.70
C ASN A 189 4.57 7.60 5.45
N ARG A 190 3.81 6.59 5.87
CA ARG A 190 2.37 6.54 5.59
C ARG A 190 1.64 7.76 6.17
N HIS A 191 2.02 8.20 7.37
CA HIS A 191 1.38 9.35 8.00
C HIS A 191 1.59 10.63 7.20
N ILE A 192 2.83 10.92 6.77
CA ILE A 192 3.15 12.09 5.95
C ILE A 192 2.48 12.03 4.58
N MET A 193 2.41 10.84 3.97
CA MET A 193 1.71 10.66 2.70
C MET A 193 0.22 11.00 2.82
N HIS A 194 -0.44 10.52 3.88
CA HIS A 194 -1.84 10.85 4.16
C HIS A 194 -2.05 12.32 4.53
N LEU A 195 -1.14 12.91 5.32
CA LEU A 195 -1.18 14.32 5.68
C LEU A 195 -1.12 15.23 4.43
N ILE A 196 -0.19 14.95 3.52
CA ILE A 196 -0.05 15.72 2.28
C ILE A 196 -1.28 15.56 1.39
N ALA A 197 -1.79 14.33 1.24
CA ALA A 197 -3.00 14.08 0.46
C ALA A 197 -4.20 14.85 1.04
N ALA A 198 -4.43 14.77 2.35
CA ALA A 198 -5.57 15.42 3.01
C ALA A 198 -5.51 16.96 2.94
N GLU A 199 -4.34 17.55 3.18
CA GLU A 199 -4.20 19.01 3.33
C GLU A 199 -3.97 19.74 1.99
N LEU A 200 -3.27 19.09 1.05
CA LEU A 200 -2.81 19.74 -0.19
C LEU A 200 -3.50 19.24 -1.45
N LEU A 201 -4.17 18.10 -1.39
CA LEU A 201 -4.93 17.55 -2.51
C LEU A 201 -6.19 16.81 -2.03
N PRO A 202 -7.16 17.51 -1.40
CA PRO A 202 -8.36 16.88 -0.83
C PRO A 202 -9.27 16.20 -1.87
N ALA A 203 -9.06 16.49 -3.16
CA ALA A 203 -9.73 15.80 -4.26
C ALA A 203 -9.13 14.40 -4.55
N ALA A 204 -7.94 14.10 -4.03
CA ALA A 204 -7.33 12.78 -4.17
C ALA A 204 -8.07 11.75 -3.33
N SER A 205 -8.39 10.63 -3.96
CA SER A 205 -8.96 9.47 -3.33
C SER A 205 -7.87 8.63 -2.64
N PRO A 206 -8.24 7.73 -1.71
CA PRO A 206 -7.33 6.71 -1.20
C PRO A 206 -6.67 5.87 -2.32
N GLY A 207 -7.39 5.62 -3.41
CA GLY A 207 -6.90 4.95 -4.62
C GLY A 207 -5.76 5.67 -5.31
N ASP A 208 -5.77 7.00 -5.31
CA ASP A 208 -4.70 7.80 -5.90
C ASP A 208 -3.38 7.62 -5.13
N LEU A 209 -3.44 7.55 -3.80
CA LEU A 209 -2.27 7.26 -2.97
C LEU A 209 -1.81 5.80 -3.14
N ALA A 210 -2.75 4.86 -3.22
CA ALA A 210 -2.43 3.46 -3.46
C ALA A 210 -1.76 3.27 -4.84
N ALA A 211 -2.20 3.98 -5.87
CA ALA A 211 -1.58 3.98 -7.19
C ALA A 211 -0.12 4.44 -7.13
N VAL A 212 0.20 5.49 -6.35
CA VAL A 212 1.60 5.90 -6.13
C VAL A 212 2.40 4.80 -5.43
N LEU A 213 1.83 4.16 -4.40
CA LEU A 213 2.49 3.08 -3.65
C LEU A 213 2.75 1.83 -4.51
N THR A 214 1.92 1.54 -5.50
CA THR A 214 2.06 0.38 -6.40
C THR A 214 2.74 0.69 -7.73
N SER A 215 3.05 1.96 -8.01
CA SER A 215 3.59 2.43 -9.29
C SER A 215 5.00 1.92 -9.63
N GLY A 216 5.74 1.36 -8.67
CA GLY A 216 7.17 1.08 -8.82
C GLY A 216 8.06 2.32 -8.74
N LEU A 217 7.51 3.51 -8.51
CA LEU A 217 8.28 4.73 -8.28
C LEU A 217 8.97 4.74 -6.91
N LEU A 218 8.42 4.02 -5.93
CA LEU A 218 8.87 3.98 -4.55
C LEU A 218 9.60 2.67 -4.21
N ILE A 219 10.60 2.79 -3.34
CA ILE A 219 11.33 1.69 -2.69
C ILE A 219 11.22 1.83 -1.17
N THR A 220 11.37 0.72 -0.45
CA THR A 220 11.51 0.75 1.02
C THR A 220 12.93 1.20 1.36
N ALA A 221 13.07 2.20 2.23
CA ALA A 221 14.37 2.67 2.67
C ALA A 221 15.06 1.60 3.56
N GLU A 222 16.35 1.35 3.33
CA GLU A 222 17.14 0.32 4.04
C GLU A 222 17.36 0.64 5.54
N ASN A 223 17.12 1.89 5.96
CA ASN A 223 17.43 2.41 7.30
C ASN A 223 16.20 2.60 8.20
N ALA A 224 15.14 1.79 8.04
CA ALA A 224 14.08 1.71 9.05
C ALA A 224 14.68 1.11 10.33
N ALA A 225 15.25 1.97 11.19
CA ALA A 225 15.91 1.56 12.41
C ALA A 225 14.91 0.82 13.30
N GLU A 226 15.28 -0.38 13.76
CA GLU A 226 14.43 -1.26 14.57
C GLU A 226 14.00 -0.64 15.94
N HIS A 227 14.44 0.57 16.29
CA HIS A 227 14.38 1.13 17.65
C HIS A 227 13.82 2.57 17.76
N SER A 228 13.21 3.15 16.71
CA SER A 228 12.51 4.46 16.81
C SER A 228 10.99 4.32 16.65
N ASP A 229 10.21 5.29 17.12
CA ASP A 229 8.75 5.29 16.98
C ASP A 229 8.34 5.16 15.49
N PRO A 230 7.56 4.16 15.07
CA PRO A 230 7.18 3.95 13.66
C PRO A 230 6.53 5.17 12.98
N TYR A 231 6.03 6.13 13.76
CA TYR A 231 5.40 7.35 13.25
C TYR A 231 6.38 8.40 12.71
N ASP A 232 7.63 8.42 13.19
CA ASP A 232 8.61 9.43 12.77
C ASP A 232 9.53 8.97 11.64
N GLN A 233 9.77 7.67 11.51
CA GLN A 233 10.76 7.13 10.58
C GLN A 233 10.41 7.33 9.10
N VAL A 234 11.43 7.54 8.26
CA VAL A 234 11.29 7.54 6.80
C VAL A 234 11.33 6.09 6.29
N VAL A 235 10.17 5.59 5.83
CA VAL A 235 9.99 4.19 5.43
C VAL A 235 10.08 4.01 3.92
N PHE A 236 9.72 5.05 3.16
CA PHE A 236 9.75 5.02 1.69
C PHE A 236 10.71 6.07 1.15
N ASP A 237 11.33 5.75 0.03
CA ASP A 237 12.01 6.73 -0.82
C ASP A 237 11.66 6.46 -2.28
N PHE A 238 11.94 7.42 -3.15
CA PHE A 238 11.81 7.19 -4.59
C PHE A 238 13.01 6.40 -5.10
N THR A 239 12.78 5.62 -6.14
CA THR A 239 13.86 5.05 -6.96
C THR A 239 14.83 6.16 -7.39
N PRO A 240 16.14 5.86 -7.54
CA PRO A 240 17.15 6.87 -7.83
C PRO A 240 16.77 7.78 -9.01
N GLY A 241 16.83 9.10 -8.81
CA GLY A 241 16.53 10.11 -9.83
C GLY A 241 15.05 10.47 -10.02
N VAL A 242 14.11 9.62 -9.60
CA VAL A 242 12.67 9.88 -9.78
C VAL A 242 12.21 11.09 -8.95
N ARG A 243 12.70 11.23 -7.71
CA ARG A 243 12.36 12.38 -6.85
C ARG A 243 12.70 13.71 -7.51
N GLN A 244 13.94 13.85 -8.00
CA GLN A 244 14.43 15.07 -8.63
C GLN A 244 13.61 15.39 -9.89
N LYS A 245 13.29 14.36 -10.67
CA LYS A 245 12.49 14.54 -11.88
C LYS A 245 11.06 14.96 -11.57
N LEU A 246 10.38 14.30 -10.62
CA LEU A 246 9.02 14.69 -10.19
C LEU A 246 9.00 16.13 -9.64
N LEU A 247 10.00 16.51 -8.83
CA LEU A 247 10.12 17.88 -8.34
C LEU A 247 10.31 18.90 -9.47
N SER A 248 11.04 18.55 -10.54
CA SER A 248 11.22 19.43 -11.71
C SER A 248 9.93 19.63 -12.53
N LEU A 249 8.97 18.71 -12.42
CA LEU A 249 7.66 18.80 -13.05
C LEU A 249 6.64 19.57 -12.18
N GLY A 250 6.96 19.78 -10.90
CA GLY A 250 6.09 20.44 -9.93
C GLY A 250 6.23 21.97 -9.92
N GLU A 251 5.17 22.63 -9.47
CA GLU A 251 5.18 24.07 -9.25
C GLU A 251 5.93 24.43 -7.96
N SER A 252 6.83 25.42 -8.02
CA SER A 252 7.59 25.88 -6.85
C SER A 252 6.71 26.32 -5.68
N VAL A 253 5.52 26.86 -5.96
CA VAL A 253 4.54 27.27 -4.92
C VAL A 253 4.03 26.05 -4.15
N LYS A 254 3.69 24.96 -4.85
CA LYS A 254 3.23 23.71 -4.23
C LYS A 254 4.34 23.05 -3.43
N THR A 255 5.57 23.01 -3.96
CA THR A 255 6.74 22.50 -3.23
C THR A 255 6.96 23.25 -1.91
N ARG A 256 6.92 24.59 -1.93
CA ARG A 256 7.04 25.40 -0.70
C ARG A 256 5.90 25.14 0.29
N ARG A 257 4.69 24.86 -0.20
CA ARG A 257 3.53 24.54 0.65
C ARG A 257 3.69 23.19 1.34
N VAL A 258 4.23 22.18 0.65
CA VAL A 258 4.63 20.90 1.27
C VAL A 258 5.66 21.15 2.38
N VAL A 259 6.71 21.92 2.09
CA VAL A 259 7.76 22.23 3.07
C VAL A 259 7.19 22.94 4.31
N ALA A 260 6.31 23.92 4.13
CA ALA A 260 5.66 24.62 5.24
C ALA A 260 4.81 23.68 6.09
N LEU A 261 4.09 22.74 5.46
CA LEU A 261 3.33 21.71 6.15
C LEU A 261 4.26 20.81 6.98
N LEU A 262 5.38 20.37 6.41
CA LEU A 262 6.35 19.54 7.12
C LEU A 262 6.97 20.27 8.31
N ASP A 263 7.33 21.55 8.17
CA ASP A 263 7.87 22.34 9.28
C ASP A 263 6.86 22.46 10.44
N GLN A 264 5.59 22.67 10.10
CA GLN A 264 4.51 22.76 11.10
C GLN A 264 4.28 21.44 11.85
N TYR A 265 4.23 20.31 11.15
CA TYR A 265 3.84 19.02 11.74
C TYR A 265 5.03 18.20 12.25
N LEU A 266 6.14 18.15 11.52
CA LEU A 266 7.34 17.41 11.90
C LEU A 266 8.35 18.26 12.66
N GLY A 267 8.46 19.57 12.42
CA GLY A 267 9.46 20.42 13.08
C GLY A 267 9.49 20.38 14.61
N PRO A 268 8.36 20.21 15.33
CA PRO A 268 8.38 20.02 16.78
C PRO A 268 9.08 18.72 17.21
N HIS A 269 8.89 17.64 16.45
CA HIS A 269 9.29 16.28 16.81
C HIS A 269 10.62 15.84 16.18
N VAL A 270 10.96 16.37 15.00
CA VAL A 270 12.12 15.97 14.19
C VAL A 270 13.08 17.16 14.06
N PRO A 271 14.19 17.20 14.82
CA PRO A 271 15.15 18.30 14.79
C PRO A 271 15.68 18.64 13.39
N ALA A 272 15.87 17.63 12.53
CA ALA A 272 16.34 17.81 11.16
C ALA A 272 15.37 18.63 10.29
N VAL A 273 14.06 18.51 10.53
CA VAL A 273 13.01 19.20 9.76
C VAL A 273 12.69 20.57 10.34
N ARG A 274 13.00 20.81 11.63
CA ARG A 274 12.71 22.08 12.30
C ARG A 274 13.33 23.28 11.57
N GLY A 275 12.50 24.24 11.19
CA GLY A 275 12.91 25.45 10.48
C GLY A 275 13.16 25.26 8.98
N ILE A 276 12.79 24.11 8.40
CA ILE A 276 12.97 23.84 6.96
C ILE A 276 12.26 24.88 6.09
N SER A 277 11.11 25.42 6.52
CA SER A 277 10.38 26.45 5.77
C SER A 277 11.22 27.72 5.64
N GLN A 278 11.91 28.12 6.73
CA GLN A 278 12.80 29.29 6.71
C GLN A 278 14.04 29.05 5.86
N ARG A 279 14.64 27.84 5.94
CA ARG A 279 15.79 27.49 5.11
C ARG A 279 15.48 27.45 3.62
N VAL A 280 14.30 26.94 3.25
CA VAL A 280 13.85 26.94 1.85
C VAL A 280 13.45 28.34 1.38
N LYS A 281 12.91 29.20 2.26
CA LYS A 281 12.52 30.57 1.90
C LYS A 281 13.73 31.51 1.77
N ASN A 282 14.68 31.43 2.70
CA ASN A 282 15.84 32.31 2.83
C ASN A 282 17.14 31.51 3.02
N PRO A 283 17.58 30.73 2.00
CA PRO A 283 18.67 29.77 2.15
C PRO A 283 20.03 30.37 2.49
N ALA A 284 20.29 31.63 2.13
CA ALA A 284 21.56 32.30 2.43
C ALA A 284 21.70 32.76 3.90
N ALA A 285 20.57 32.98 4.59
CA ALA A 285 20.57 33.57 5.94
C ALA A 285 20.18 32.57 7.03
N ALA A 286 19.45 31.50 6.68
CA ALA A 286 18.95 30.56 7.65
C ALA A 286 20.05 29.60 8.15
N PRO A 287 20.13 29.33 9.46
CA PRO A 287 21.11 28.41 10.01
C PRO A 287 20.82 26.98 9.51
N LEU A 288 21.87 26.27 9.09
CA LEU A 288 21.76 24.87 8.68
C LEU A 288 21.47 23.97 9.89
N PRO A 289 20.73 22.87 9.69
CA PRO A 289 20.42 21.94 10.78
C PRO A 289 21.68 21.20 11.26
N GLU A 290 21.62 20.72 12.49
CA GLU A 290 22.58 19.77 13.03
C GLU A 290 22.37 18.39 12.40
N ILE A 291 23.47 17.70 12.07
CA ILE A 291 23.40 16.37 11.45
C ILE A 291 23.60 15.33 12.56
N THR A 292 22.49 14.74 13.00
CA THR A 292 22.47 13.58 13.89
C THR A 292 22.43 12.29 13.08
N ARG A 293 22.55 11.13 13.76
CA ARG A 293 22.53 9.80 13.12
C ARG A 293 21.27 9.54 12.28
N GLU A 294 20.14 10.07 12.72
CA GLU A 294 18.81 9.87 12.11
C GLU A 294 18.45 10.95 11.08
N ALA A 295 19.22 12.04 11.01
CA ALA A 295 18.95 13.17 10.13
C ALA A 295 19.07 12.89 8.60
N PRO A 296 19.97 12.02 8.10
CA PRO A 296 20.25 11.94 6.66
C PRO A 296 19.04 11.71 5.75
N PRO A 297 18.05 10.85 6.07
CA PRO A 297 16.85 10.67 5.25
C PRO A 297 16.05 11.97 5.05
N TYR A 298 15.93 12.80 6.09
CA TYR A 298 15.22 14.08 6.01
C TYR A 298 16.03 15.13 5.24
N LEU A 299 17.33 15.23 5.53
CA LEU A 299 18.19 16.25 4.92
C LEU A 299 18.42 16.02 3.42
N ARG A 300 18.38 14.76 2.96
CA ARG A 300 18.40 14.44 1.52
C ARG A 300 17.18 14.99 0.79
N VAL A 301 16.00 14.97 1.43
CA VAL A 301 14.79 15.57 0.87
C VAL A 301 14.92 17.09 0.81
N GLU A 302 15.42 17.72 1.88
CA GLU A 302 15.67 19.17 1.87
C GLU A 302 16.64 19.57 0.75
N CYS A 303 17.73 18.82 0.56
CA CYS A 303 18.68 19.03 -0.53
C CYS A 303 18.00 18.92 -1.91
N ALA A 304 17.13 17.92 -2.11
CA ALA A 304 16.39 17.75 -3.37
C ALA A 304 15.43 18.92 -3.62
N VAL A 305 14.74 19.42 -2.59
CA VAL A 305 13.86 20.58 -2.66
C VAL A 305 14.63 21.86 -3.00
N LEU A 306 15.75 22.13 -2.32
CA LEU A 306 16.61 23.28 -2.61
C LEU A 306 17.14 23.24 -4.05
N THR A 307 17.54 22.05 -4.51
CA THR A 307 17.99 21.83 -5.90
C THR A 307 16.87 22.11 -6.89
N ALA A 308 15.64 21.63 -6.65
CA ALA A 308 14.50 21.87 -7.52
C ALA A 308 14.11 23.36 -7.60
N LEU A 309 14.29 24.10 -6.50
CA LEU A 309 14.02 25.54 -6.43
C LEU A 309 15.17 26.41 -6.96
N SER A 310 16.31 25.81 -7.30
CA SER A 310 17.51 26.52 -7.78
C SER A 310 17.38 27.14 -9.17
N GLY A 311 16.37 26.76 -9.95
CA GLY A 311 16.09 27.32 -11.27
C GLY A 311 15.81 28.83 -11.29
N ALA A 312 15.62 29.45 -10.12
CA ALA A 312 15.32 30.87 -9.97
C ALA A 312 16.36 31.67 -9.15
N SER A 313 17.37 31.04 -8.52
CA SER A 313 18.17 31.72 -7.48
C SER A 313 19.47 30.97 -7.12
N THR A 314 20.63 31.64 -7.28
CA THR A 314 21.96 31.14 -6.88
C THR A 314 22.02 30.68 -5.41
N PRO A 315 21.43 31.42 -4.43
CA PRO A 315 21.37 30.98 -3.03
C PRO A 315 20.83 29.57 -2.78
N HIS A 316 19.82 29.12 -3.55
CA HIS A 316 19.24 27.78 -3.35
C HIS A 316 20.21 26.68 -3.80
N ARG A 317 20.98 26.92 -4.87
CA ARG A 317 21.99 25.99 -5.38
C ARG A 317 23.14 25.83 -4.40
N GLU A 318 23.67 26.94 -3.91
CA GLU A 318 24.77 26.94 -2.93
C GLU A 318 24.35 26.24 -1.64
N ALA A 319 23.17 26.53 -1.11
CA ALA A 319 22.66 25.85 0.09
C ALA A 319 22.48 24.34 -0.12
N ALA A 320 22.00 23.90 -1.29
CA ALA A 320 21.89 22.49 -1.63
C ALA A 320 23.27 21.80 -1.68
N GLU A 321 24.28 22.43 -2.29
CA GLU A 321 25.64 21.89 -2.39
C GLU A 321 26.33 21.79 -1.02
N VAL A 322 26.19 22.83 -0.18
CA VAL A 322 26.71 22.83 1.18
C VAL A 322 26.05 21.72 2.01
N LEU A 323 24.73 21.60 1.95
CA LEU A 323 23.99 20.57 2.69
C LEU A 323 24.39 19.17 2.23
N ARG A 324 24.49 18.93 0.92
CA ARG A 324 24.96 17.65 0.35
C ARG A 324 26.35 17.28 0.84
N THR A 325 27.30 18.22 0.77
CA THR A 325 28.69 17.99 1.22
C THR A 325 28.75 17.61 2.70
N ARG A 326 27.95 18.26 3.56
CA ARG A 326 27.89 17.94 4.99
C ARG A 326 27.28 16.56 5.26
N ILE A 327 26.23 16.17 4.51
CA ILE A 327 25.62 14.84 4.62
C ILE A 327 26.64 13.77 4.22
N ASP A 328 27.31 13.94 3.08
CA ASP A 328 28.26 12.95 2.56
C ASP A 328 29.47 12.79 3.48
N ALA A 329 30.00 13.89 4.02
CA ALA A 329 31.09 13.86 5.01
C ALA A 329 30.69 13.11 6.29
N TYR A 330 29.48 13.34 6.82
CA TYR A 330 28.98 12.66 8.01
C TYR A 330 28.74 11.16 7.77
N VAL A 331 28.18 10.79 6.60
CA VAL A 331 27.95 9.38 6.24
C VAL A 331 29.29 8.65 6.06
N ALA A 332 30.29 9.31 5.46
CA ALA A 332 31.63 8.74 5.29
C ALA A 332 32.36 8.55 6.62
N SER A 333 32.18 9.44 7.60
CA SER A 333 32.82 9.33 8.92
C SER A 333 32.18 8.28 9.84
N THR A 334 30.99 7.80 9.50
CA THR A 334 30.19 6.87 10.33
C THR A 334 30.16 5.45 9.75
N ARG A 335 30.82 5.22 8.61
CA ARG A 335 31.09 3.89 8.02
C ARG A 335 32.41 3.34 8.53
#